data_AF-A0AAX2UHA2-F1
#
_entry.id   AF-A0AAX2UHA2-F1
#
_cell.length_a   1.000
_cell.length_b   1.000
_cell.length_c   1.000
_cell.angle_alpha   90.00
_cell.angle_beta   90.00
_cell.angle_gamma   90.00
#
_symmetry.space_group_name_H-M   'P 1'
#
loop_
_entity.id
_entity.type
_entity.pdbx_description
1 polymer ?
#
loop_
_entity_poly.entity_id
_entity_poly.type
_entity_poly.pdbx_seq_one_letter_code
_entity_poly.pdbx_strand_id
1 'polypeptide(L)'
;GNSPHSLNYEPEIILDFFAGSGTTAHAVMELNREDGGKRQCILVTNNEITELNPNGIAHDVTVKRLKRIMSGECYDGSKNFKWCEKNEPYKDSLEVLNIKEIADNDEEIFKEIDERLYGKNFSNIHDKIEWVCENFEKTCVREKEKEEND
;
A
#
# COMPACT_ATOMS: atom_id res chain seq x y z
N GLY A 1 -19.68 -27.31 24.31
CA GLY A 1 -18.23 -27.54 24.14
C GLY A 1 -17.96 -27.78 22.67
N ASN A 2 -16.88 -27.19 22.16
CA ASN A 2 -16.35 -27.16 20.79
C ASN A 2 -16.90 -26.06 19.88
N SER A 3 -16.31 -24.86 20.00
CA SER A 3 -16.25 -23.87 18.91
C SER A 3 -15.23 -24.38 17.90
N PRO A 4 -15.61 -24.64 16.63
CA PRO A 4 -14.67 -25.11 15.64
C PRO A 4 -13.85 -23.91 15.16
N HIS A 5 -12.54 -23.97 15.41
CA HIS A 5 -11.52 -23.37 14.55
C HIS A 5 -11.44 -21.84 14.58
N SER A 6 -10.72 -21.31 15.57
CA SER A 6 -9.89 -20.12 15.32
C SER A 6 -8.80 -20.51 14.31
N LEU A 7 -9.14 -20.50 13.02
CA LEU A 7 -8.15 -20.48 11.95
C LEU A 7 -7.40 -19.16 12.09
N ASN A 8 -6.09 -19.23 12.33
CA ASN A 8 -5.19 -18.08 12.20
C ASN A 8 -5.15 -17.71 10.72
N TYR A 9 -6.17 -17.02 10.23
CA TYR A 9 -6.12 -16.40 8.92
C TYR A 9 -5.17 -15.21 9.00
N GLU A 10 -4.17 -15.22 8.13
CA GLU A 10 -3.39 -14.02 7.84
C GLU A 10 -4.37 -12.92 7.38
N PRO A 11 -4.13 -11.65 7.77
CA PRO A 11 -5.00 -10.56 7.41
C PRO A 11 -5.10 -10.42 5.88
N GLU A 12 -6.31 -10.18 5.37
CA GLU A 12 -6.51 -9.88 3.95
C GLU A 12 -5.79 -8.58 3.59
N ILE A 13 -5.06 -8.56 2.48
CA ILE A 13 -4.34 -7.38 1.99
C ILE A 13 -5.13 -6.76 0.84
N ILE A 14 -5.51 -5.49 1.00
CA ILE A 14 -6.14 -4.66 -0.02
C ILE A 14 -5.07 -3.76 -0.64
N LEU A 15 -4.90 -3.83 -1.96
CA LEU A 15 -3.96 -2.98 -2.70
C LEU A 15 -4.73 -1.97 -3.55
N ASP A 16 -4.38 -0.70 -3.41
CA ASP A 16 -4.87 0.39 -4.24
C ASP A 16 -3.67 1.14 -4.85
N PHE A 17 -3.49 0.99 -6.17
CA PHE A 17 -2.38 1.59 -6.91
C PHE A 17 -2.67 3.00 -7.46
N PHE A 18 -3.86 3.53 -7.19
CA PHE A 18 -4.28 4.89 -7.51
C PHE A 18 -4.88 5.55 -6.27
N ALA A 19 -4.16 5.48 -5.14
CA ALA A 19 -4.68 5.83 -3.82
C ALA A 19 -5.33 7.22 -3.75
N GLY A 20 -4.80 8.20 -4.47
CA GLY A 20 -5.35 9.54 -4.60
C GLY A 20 -5.51 10.26 -3.26
N SER A 21 -6.69 10.16 -2.65
CA SER A 21 -6.98 10.73 -1.33
C SER A 21 -6.98 9.70 -0.18
N GLY A 22 -6.75 8.42 -0.46
CA GLY A 22 -6.79 7.34 0.54
C GLY A 22 -8.20 6.91 0.92
N THR A 23 -9.18 7.00 0.01
CA THR A 23 -10.56 6.55 0.26
C THR A 23 -10.66 5.06 0.55
N THR A 24 -9.84 4.25 -0.13
CA THR A 24 -9.81 2.79 0.06
C THR A 24 -9.40 2.43 1.48
N ALA A 25 -8.32 3.01 2.01
CA ALA A 25 -7.91 2.77 3.39
C ALA A 25 -8.95 3.24 4.42
N HIS A 26 -9.65 4.36 4.18
CA HIS A 26 -10.75 4.78 5.04
C HIS A 26 -11.87 3.75 5.07
N ALA A 27 -12.32 3.25 3.92
CA ALA A 27 -13.35 2.21 3.85
C ALA A 27 -12.91 0.92 4.56
N VAL A 28 -11.64 0.53 4.41
CA VAL A 28 -11.08 -0.63 5.12
C VAL A 28 -11.09 -0.45 6.64
N MET A 29 -10.70 0.73 7.14
CA MET A 29 -10.75 1.02 8.59
C MET A 29 -12.18 1.02 9.14
N GLU A 30 -13.14 1.56 8.40
CA GLU A 30 -14.56 1.52 8.80
C GLU A 30 -15.07 0.07 8.83
N LEU A 31 -14.79 -0.71 7.78
CA LEU A 31 -15.24 -2.10 7.72
C LEU A 31 -14.64 -2.94 8.85
N ASN A 32 -13.33 -2.81 9.11
CA ASN A 32 -12.69 -3.49 10.24
C ASN A 32 -13.29 -3.10 11.60
N ARG A 33 -13.73 -1.85 11.76
CA ARG A 33 -14.42 -1.40 12.98
C ARG A 33 -15.82 -2.01 13.07
N GLU A 34 -16.55 -2.06 11.97
CA GLU A 34 -17.91 -2.61 11.91
C GLU A 34 -17.95 -4.13 12.16
N ASP A 35 -17.04 -4.89 11.56
CA ASP A 35 -17.05 -6.36 11.58
C ASP A 35 -15.98 -6.99 12.49
N GLY A 36 -15.14 -6.18 13.14
CA GLY A 36 -14.01 -6.67 13.95
C GLY A 36 -12.88 -7.30 13.13
N GLY A 37 -12.86 -7.05 11.82
CA GLY A 37 -11.88 -7.54 10.87
C GLY A 37 -10.47 -6.96 11.11
N LYS A 38 -9.51 -7.54 10.40
CA LYS A 38 -8.08 -7.19 10.52
C LYS A 38 -7.44 -6.92 9.15
N ARG A 39 -8.24 -6.46 8.18
CA ARG A 39 -7.77 -6.20 6.81
C ARG A 39 -6.67 -5.13 6.84
N GLN A 40 -5.66 -5.31 6.00
CA GLN A 40 -4.58 -4.36 5.81
C GLN A 40 -4.71 -3.68 4.45
N CYS A 41 -4.24 -2.44 4.33
CA CYS A 41 -4.31 -1.69 3.08
C CYS A 41 -2.92 -1.19 2.68
N ILE A 42 -2.54 -1.43 1.44
CA ILE A 42 -1.34 -0.88 0.79
C ILE A 42 -1.83 0.14 -0.24
N LEU A 43 -1.40 1.39 -0.05
CA LEU A 43 -1.73 2.50 -0.94
C LEU A 43 -0.50 2.90 -1.74
N VAL A 44 -0.64 2.98 -3.07
CA VAL A 44 0.40 3.45 -3.98
C VAL A 44 -0.14 4.64 -4.77
N THR A 45 0.73 5.63 -4.98
CA THR A 45 0.49 6.79 -5.81
C THR A 45 1.80 7.16 -6.51
N ASN A 46 1.70 7.71 -7.72
CA ASN A 46 2.82 8.33 -8.42
C ASN A 46 3.35 9.61 -7.73
N ASN A 47 2.73 10.03 -6.61
CA ASN A 47 3.10 11.19 -5.82
C ASN A 47 3.21 12.49 -6.62
N GLU A 48 2.27 12.72 -7.55
CA GLU A 48 2.25 13.91 -8.42
C GLU A 48 2.40 15.21 -7.62
N ILE A 49 3.36 16.05 -8.03
CA ILE A 49 3.63 17.36 -7.44
C ILE A 49 2.95 18.44 -8.28
N THR A 50 2.21 19.31 -7.60
CA THR A 50 1.54 20.46 -8.22
C THR A 50 1.72 21.71 -7.37
N GLU A 51 1.33 22.89 -7.87
CA GLU A 51 1.34 24.13 -7.07
C GLU A 51 0.50 24.02 -5.79
N LEU A 52 -0.56 23.20 -5.81
CA LEU A 52 -1.43 22.95 -4.65
C LEU A 52 -0.86 21.89 -3.70
N ASN A 53 -0.04 20.98 -4.21
CA ASN A 53 0.55 19.86 -3.47
C ASN A 53 2.08 19.85 -3.63
N PRO A 54 2.80 20.82 -3.06
CA PRO A 54 4.24 20.96 -3.25
C PRO A 54 5.07 19.80 -2.69
N ASN A 55 4.53 19.01 -1.76
CA ASN A 55 5.15 17.78 -1.23
C ASN A 55 4.59 16.51 -1.88
N GLY A 56 3.81 16.66 -2.95
CA GLY A 56 3.16 15.57 -3.67
C GLY A 56 1.86 15.09 -3.02
N ILE A 57 1.02 14.43 -3.83
CA ILE A 57 -0.30 13.91 -3.39
C ILE A 57 -0.19 12.98 -2.18
N ALA A 58 0.87 12.19 -2.06
CA ALA A 58 1.03 11.26 -0.93
C ALA A 58 1.02 12.04 0.39
N HIS A 59 1.92 13.01 0.55
CA HIS A 59 2.08 13.75 1.79
C HIS A 59 1.01 14.85 1.98
N ASP A 60 0.67 15.58 0.92
CA ASP A 60 -0.21 16.74 1.02
C ASP A 60 -1.71 16.39 1.00
N VAL A 61 -2.08 15.19 0.56
CA VAL A 61 -3.48 14.76 0.50
C VAL A 61 -3.71 13.48 1.30
N THR A 62 -3.13 12.36 0.86
CA THR A 62 -3.45 11.02 1.41
C THR A 62 -3.08 10.91 2.87
N VAL A 63 -1.80 11.13 3.21
CA VAL A 63 -1.30 11.00 4.59
C VAL A 63 -2.02 12.01 5.49
N LYS A 64 -2.24 13.24 5.01
CA LYS A 64 -2.96 14.26 5.79
C LYS A 64 -4.39 13.88 6.13
N ARG A 65 -5.12 13.32 5.16
CA ARG A 65 -6.49 12.86 5.39
C ARG A 65 -6.52 11.66 6.34
N LEU A 66 -5.69 10.65 6.09
CA LEU A 66 -5.66 9.43 6.90
C LEU A 66 -5.25 9.73 8.34
N LYS A 67 -4.20 10.53 8.56
CA LYS A 67 -3.79 10.95 9.90
C LYS A 67 -4.97 11.56 10.67
N ARG A 68 -5.69 12.51 10.09
CA ARG A 68 -6.82 13.18 10.75
C ARG A 68 -7.88 12.20 11.24
N ILE A 69 -8.28 11.23 10.42
CA ILE A 69 -9.32 10.25 10.80
C ILE A 69 -8.78 9.16 11.73
N MET A 70 -7.48 8.87 11.69
CA MET A 70 -6.84 7.88 12.55
C MET A 70 -6.60 8.41 13.96
N SER A 71 -6.09 9.63 14.10
CA SER A 71 -5.74 10.23 15.39
C SER A 71 -6.76 11.23 15.92
N GLY A 72 -7.65 11.75 15.08
CA GLY A 72 -8.59 12.82 15.45
C GLY A 72 -7.94 14.20 15.56
N GLU A 73 -6.73 14.37 15.02
CA GLU A 73 -6.00 15.63 15.08
C GLU A 73 -5.30 15.96 13.75
N CYS A 74 -5.22 17.26 13.45
CA CYS A 74 -4.41 17.81 12.37
C CYS A 74 -2.93 17.90 12.77
N TYR A 75 -2.06 18.22 11.81
CA TYR A 75 -0.62 18.37 12.05
C TYR A 75 -0.27 19.54 12.97
N ASP A 76 -1.11 20.57 12.99
CA ASP A 76 -1.01 21.71 13.91
C ASP A 76 -1.56 21.39 15.31
N GLY A 77 -1.99 20.15 15.55
CA GLY A 77 -2.60 19.70 16.81
C GLY A 77 -4.07 20.09 16.97
N SER A 78 -4.67 20.78 15.99
CA SER A 78 -6.08 21.15 16.05
C SER A 78 -6.99 19.92 15.90
N LYS A 79 -8.08 19.89 16.66
CA LYS A 79 -9.10 18.82 16.63
C LYS A 79 -10.46 19.30 16.12
N ASN A 80 -10.53 20.57 15.72
CA ASN A 80 -11.78 21.22 15.33
C ASN A 80 -12.05 21.06 13.83
N PHE A 81 -12.47 19.86 13.43
CA PHE A 81 -12.93 19.59 12.07
C PHE A 81 -14.23 18.78 12.09
N LYS A 82 -15.14 19.09 11.16
CA LYS A 82 -16.53 18.60 11.15
C LYS A 82 -16.70 17.08 11.26
N TRP A 83 -15.71 16.31 10.82
CA TRP A 83 -15.79 14.86 10.89
C TRP A 83 -15.80 14.34 12.35
N CYS A 84 -15.03 14.96 13.25
CA CYS A 84 -15.02 14.61 14.68
C CYS A 84 -16.33 14.92 15.41
N GLU A 85 -17.21 15.75 14.84
CA GLU A 85 -18.52 16.03 15.43
C GLU A 85 -19.45 14.80 15.40
N LYS A 86 -19.20 13.86 14.49
CA LYS A 86 -20.06 12.70 14.22
C LYS A 86 -19.34 11.36 14.30
N ASN A 87 -18.01 11.35 14.43
CA ASN A 87 -17.20 10.15 14.33
C ASN A 87 -16.10 10.16 15.38
N GLU A 88 -15.70 8.97 15.82
CA GLU A 88 -14.51 8.77 16.65
C GLU A 88 -13.31 8.36 15.78
N PRO A 89 -12.08 8.75 16.14
CA PRO A 89 -10.87 8.34 15.41
C PRO A 89 -10.68 6.82 15.37
N TYR A 90 -10.11 6.31 14.27
CA TYR A 90 -9.88 4.87 14.08
C TYR A 90 -8.80 4.27 14.98
N LYS A 91 -7.90 5.11 15.53
CA LYS A 91 -6.77 4.70 16.39
C LYS A 91 -5.84 3.68 15.70
N ASP A 92 -5.65 3.84 14.40
CA ASP A 92 -4.79 3.01 13.58
C ASP A 92 -3.45 3.72 13.28
N SER A 93 -2.51 3.03 12.63
CA SER A 93 -1.18 3.52 12.29
C SER A 93 -0.92 3.54 10.77
N LEU A 94 -0.17 4.52 10.31
CA LEU A 94 0.17 4.69 8.89
C LEU A 94 1.69 4.76 8.74
N GLU A 95 2.23 3.81 7.98
CA GLU A 95 3.61 3.86 7.50
C GLU A 95 3.64 4.47 6.11
N VAL A 96 4.61 5.35 5.86
CA VAL A 96 4.76 6.04 4.58
C VAL A 96 6.18 5.82 4.07
N LEU A 97 6.28 5.17 2.93
CA LEU A 97 7.54 4.84 2.28
C LEU A 97 7.61 5.57 0.93
N ASN A 98 8.75 6.20 0.67
CA ASN A 98 9.04 6.73 -0.65
C ASN A 98 9.82 5.68 -1.43
N ILE A 99 9.24 5.18 -2.52
CA ILE A 99 9.92 4.29 -3.45
C ILE A 99 10.88 5.15 -4.25
N LYS A 100 12.18 4.79 -4.25
CA LYS A 100 13.16 5.48 -5.09
C LYS A 100 12.88 5.15 -6.55
N GLU A 101 12.85 6.16 -7.41
CA GLU A 101 12.94 5.94 -8.86
C GLU A 101 14.33 5.40 -9.18
N ILE A 102 14.37 4.30 -9.91
CA ILE A 102 15.61 3.65 -10.35
C ILE A 102 15.54 3.58 -11.87
N ALA A 103 16.63 3.95 -12.54
CA ALA A 103 16.68 3.94 -14.00
C ALA A 103 16.59 2.49 -14.53
N ASP A 104 15.98 2.29 -15.70
CA ASP A 104 15.79 0.96 -16.30
C ASP A 104 17.09 0.15 -16.49
N ASN A 105 18.25 0.84 -16.54
CA ASN A 105 19.57 0.24 -16.74
C ASN A 105 20.34 0.03 -15.43
N ASP A 106 19.73 0.34 -14.29
CA ASP A 106 20.41 0.35 -13.01
C ASP A 106 20.22 -0.99 -12.29
N GLU A 107 21.25 -1.84 -12.41
CA GLU A 107 21.31 -3.13 -11.73
C GLU A 107 21.38 -3.00 -10.20
N GLU A 108 21.56 -1.79 -9.63
CA GLU A 108 21.55 -1.58 -8.18
C GLU A 108 20.23 -1.97 -7.53
N ILE A 109 19.10 -1.89 -8.24
CA ILE A 109 17.81 -2.35 -7.70
C ILE A 109 17.86 -3.81 -7.25
N PHE A 110 18.57 -4.65 -8.00
CA PHE A 110 18.70 -6.06 -7.67
C PHE A 110 19.64 -6.29 -6.49
N LYS A 111 20.49 -5.33 -6.12
CA LYS A 111 21.30 -5.43 -4.88
C LYS A 111 20.43 -5.21 -3.64
N GLU A 112 19.43 -4.34 -3.72
CA GLU A 112 18.54 -4.00 -2.61
C GLU A 112 17.50 -5.10 -2.28
N ILE A 113 17.21 -6.00 -3.24
CA ILE A 113 16.30 -7.14 -3.00
C ILE A 113 16.99 -8.14 -2.06
N ASP A 114 16.54 -8.33 -0.82
CA ASP A 114 17.10 -9.38 0.04
C ASP A 114 16.59 -10.77 -0.38
N GLU A 115 17.38 -11.49 -1.16
CA GLU A 115 17.01 -12.81 -1.70
C GLU A 115 16.82 -13.88 -0.63
N ARG A 116 17.37 -13.66 0.58
CA ARG A 116 17.28 -14.61 1.68
C ARG A 116 15.85 -14.71 2.22
N LEU A 117 15.04 -13.65 2.04
CA LEU A 117 13.60 -13.68 2.33
C LEU A 117 12.85 -14.72 1.49
N TYR A 118 13.39 -15.08 0.33
CA TYR A 118 12.83 -16.08 -0.59
C TYR A 118 13.56 -17.43 -0.50
N GLY A 119 14.39 -17.63 0.53
CA GLY A 119 15.20 -18.84 0.68
C GLY A 119 16.26 -19.01 -0.41
N LYS A 120 16.66 -17.91 -1.07
CA LYS A 120 17.69 -17.88 -2.10
C LYS A 120 18.98 -17.29 -1.56
N ASN A 121 20.09 -17.61 -2.23
CA ASN A 121 21.41 -17.05 -1.97
C ASN A 121 22.18 -17.14 -3.29
N PHE A 122 22.42 -15.99 -3.91
CA PHE A 122 23.09 -15.93 -5.21
C PHE A 122 24.55 -15.53 -5.03
N SER A 123 25.45 -16.31 -5.63
CA SER A 123 26.89 -16.02 -5.61
C SER A 123 27.30 -14.86 -6.52
N ASN A 124 26.47 -14.50 -7.49
CA ASN A 124 26.70 -13.37 -8.39
C ASN A 124 25.39 -12.64 -8.69
N ILE A 125 25.50 -11.39 -9.14
CA ILE A 125 24.34 -10.52 -9.40
C ILE A 125 23.53 -10.95 -10.63
N HIS A 126 24.16 -11.56 -11.63
CA HIS A 126 23.50 -11.97 -12.87
C HIS A 126 22.45 -13.06 -12.62
N ASP A 127 22.80 -14.11 -11.86
CA ASP A 127 21.88 -15.20 -11.51
C ASP A 127 20.69 -14.67 -10.68
N LYS A 128 20.94 -13.63 -9.86
CA LYS A 128 19.89 -12.95 -9.09
C LYS A 128 18.94 -12.18 -10.01
N ILE A 129 19.48 -11.41 -10.96
CA ILE A 129 18.69 -10.65 -11.95
C ILE A 129 17.81 -11.61 -12.74
N GLU A 130 18.41 -12.68 -13.29
CA GLU A 130 17.69 -13.70 -14.07
C GLU A 130 16.56 -14.32 -13.25
N TRP A 131 16.83 -14.71 -12.00
CA TRP A 131 15.81 -15.26 -11.13
C TRP A 131 14.69 -14.25 -10.82
N VAL A 132 15.01 -12.98 -10.50
CA VAL A 132 13.98 -11.98 -10.22
C VAL A 132 13.08 -11.76 -11.44
N CYS A 133 13.67 -11.58 -12.63
CA CYS A 133 12.93 -11.37 -13.87
C CYS A 133 12.01 -12.55 -14.20
N GLU A 134 12.50 -13.79 -14.11
CA GLU A 134 11.68 -14.97 -14.36
C GLU A 134 10.48 -15.09 -13.41
N ASN A 135 10.66 -14.75 -12.14
CA ASN A 135 9.57 -14.82 -11.16
C ASN A 135 8.58 -13.67 -11.35
N PHE A 136 9.07 -12.48 -11.72
CA PHE A 136 8.20 -11.36 -12.06
C PHE A 136 7.31 -11.67 -13.26
N GLU A 137 7.88 -12.19 -14.36
CA GLU A 137 7.13 -12.59 -15.55
C GLU A 137 6.04 -13.63 -15.25
N LYS A 138 6.35 -14.61 -14.39
CA LYS A 138 5.38 -15.64 -13.96
C LYS A 138 4.21 -15.04 -13.17
N THR A 139 4.42 -13.91 -12.48
CA THR A 139 3.38 -13.20 -11.72
C THR A 139 2.56 -12.22 -12.57
N CYS A 140 3.06 -11.82 -13.73
CA CYS A 140 2.32 -10.97 -14.66
C CYS A 140 1.28 -11.79 -15.44
N VAL A 141 -0.01 -11.58 -15.15
CA VAL A 141 -1.08 -12.05 -16.03
C VAL A 141 -1.14 -11.12 -17.24
N ARG A 142 -0.71 -11.60 -18.42
CA ARG A 142 -0.98 -10.89 -19.68
C ARG A 142 -2.49 -10.91 -19.92
N GLU A 143 -3.11 -9.74 -19.95
CA GLU A 143 -4.44 -9.60 -20.53
C GLU A 143 -4.37 -10.08 -21.99
N LYS A 144 -5.10 -11.15 -22.31
CA LYS A 144 -5.23 -11.57 -23.71
C LYS A 144 -6.12 -10.53 -24.38
N GLU A 145 -5.57 -9.82 -25.36
CA GLU A 145 -6.34 -9.03 -26.29
C GLU A 145 -7.44 -9.92 -26.89
N LYS A 146 -8.69 -9.52 -26.72
CA LYS A 146 -9.79 -10.11 -27.49
C LYS A 146 -9.58 -9.63 -28.92
N GLU A 147 -9.12 -10.52 -29.80
CA GLU A 147 -9.26 -10.33 -31.24
C GLU A 147 -10.76 -10.21 -31.54
N GLU A 148 -11.22 -8.96 -31.75
CA GLU A 148 -12.49 -8.66 -32.38
C GLU A 148 -12.42 -9.16 -33.83
N ASN A 149 -12.98 -10.35 -34.06
CA ASN A 149 -13.37 -10.78 -35.40
C ASN A 149 -14.72 -10.14 -35.70
N ASP A 150 -14.70 -8.97 -36.35
CA ASP A 150 -15.80 -8.45 -37.17
C ASP A 150 -15.65 -8.95 -38.62
#